data_AF-A0A4Z1IPI5-F1
#
_entry.id   AF-A0A4Z1IPI5-F1
#
_cell.length_a   1.000
_cell.length_b   1.000
_cell.length_c   1.000
_cell.angle_alpha   90.00
_cell.angle_beta   90.00
_cell.angle_gamma   90.00
#
_symmetry.space_group_name_H-M   'P 1'
#
loop_
_entity.id
_entity.type
_entity.pdbx_description
1 polymer ?
#
loop_
_entity_poly.entity_id
_entity_poly.type
_entity_poly.pdbx_seq_one_letter_code
_entity_poly.pdbx_strand_id
1 'polypeptide(L)'
;MIGMERNSDIVKMASYAPLFEHFDMAQWSPDLAGLNADPASLTGSASYYVQQMFSVHRGETILPVTSDVGFGPLYWVANSTTTGVYYVKIANYGTATQNVTVDVPGATGASSSAKLVSFTDPPTASIYPLNVTLQPVTSTVTGSAAGGWTFNVAAYGVAIITITT
;
A
#
# COMPACT_ATOMS: atom_id res chain seq x y z
N MET A 1 8.30 2.13 3.74
CA MET A 1 7.60 3.38 3.35
C MET A 1 6.76 3.97 4.46
N ILE A 2 5.94 3.20 5.17
CA ILE A 2 5.11 3.69 6.28
C ILE A 2 5.86 4.58 7.28
N GLY A 3 7.01 4.12 7.78
CA GLY A 3 7.83 4.92 8.69
C GLY A 3 8.39 6.18 8.03
N MET A 4 8.78 6.13 6.75
CA MET A 4 9.29 7.30 6.02
C MET A 4 8.21 8.36 5.87
N GLU A 5 6.97 7.95 5.55
CA GLU A 5 5.83 8.86 5.42
C GLU A 5 5.42 9.46 6.78
N ARG A 6 5.39 8.64 7.84
CA ARG A 6 5.10 9.09 9.21
C ARG A 6 6.12 10.10 9.73
N ASN A 7 7.38 9.98 9.31
CA ASN A 7 8.48 10.87 9.70
C ASN A 7 8.86 11.85 8.56
N SER A 8 7.90 12.24 7.72
CA SER A 8 8.13 13.14 6.59
C SER A 8 8.36 14.61 6.99
N ASP A 9 8.22 14.92 8.28
CA ASP A 9 8.73 16.15 8.88
C ASP A 9 10.26 16.26 8.71
N ILE A 10 10.98 15.12 8.68
CA ILE A 10 12.43 15.06 8.45
C ILE A 10 12.77 14.34 7.13
N VAL A 11 12.14 13.21 6.82
CA VAL A 11 12.42 12.41 5.63
C VAL A 11 11.74 13.03 4.39
N LYS A 12 12.53 13.70 3.54
CA LYS A 12 11.98 14.42 2.37
C LYS A 12 11.90 13.61 1.09
N MET A 13 12.74 12.58 0.94
CA MET A 13 12.81 11.76 -0.26
C MET A 13 13.18 10.32 0.11
N ALA A 14 12.70 9.38 -0.70
CA ALA A 14 13.07 7.98 -0.65
C ALA A 14 12.99 7.39 -2.06
N SER A 15 13.90 6.48 -2.38
CA SER A 15 13.93 5.76 -3.66
C SER A 15 14.20 4.28 -3.41
N TYR A 16 13.56 3.42 -4.20
CA TYR A 16 13.95 2.01 -4.27
C TYR A 16 15.22 1.88 -5.11
N ALA A 17 16.11 0.98 -4.72
CA ALA A 17 17.28 0.64 -5.50
C ALA A 17 17.59 -0.87 -5.41
N PRO A 18 18.06 -1.50 -6.50
CA PRO A 18 18.23 -0.91 -7.83
C PRO A 18 16.92 -0.91 -8.64
N LEU A 19 16.87 -0.08 -9.70
CA LEU A 19 15.61 0.23 -10.41
C LEU A 19 15.26 -0.81 -11.48
N PHE A 20 16.26 -1.28 -12.22
CA PHE A 20 16.08 -2.16 -13.37
C PHE A 20 17.08 -3.31 -13.35
N GLU A 21 16.59 -4.53 -13.58
CA GLU A 21 17.42 -5.68 -13.92
C GLU A 21 17.09 -6.21 -15.32
N HIS A 22 18.11 -6.73 -16.01
CA HIS A 22 17.91 -7.62 -17.14
C HIS A 22 18.03 -9.06 -16.63
N PHE A 23 16.98 -9.87 -16.74
CA PHE A 23 16.89 -11.18 -16.06
C PHE A 23 18.04 -12.14 -16.42
N ASP A 24 18.54 -12.12 -17.65
CA ASP A 24 19.65 -12.98 -18.09
C ASP A 24 21.05 -12.42 -17.76
N MET A 25 21.13 -11.21 -17.20
CA MET A 25 22.38 -10.45 -17.04
C MET A 25 22.47 -9.70 -15.71
N ALA A 26 21.69 -10.09 -14.70
CA ALA A 26 21.64 -9.40 -13.41
C ALA A 26 22.93 -9.61 -12.60
N GLN A 27 23.53 -8.53 -12.10
CA GLN A 27 24.61 -8.57 -11.11
C GLN A 27 24.08 -8.47 -9.67
N TRP A 28 22.84 -8.02 -9.51
CA TRP A 28 22.14 -7.83 -8.24
C TRP A 28 20.65 -8.14 -8.47
N SER A 29 20.00 -8.71 -7.46
CA SER A 29 18.54 -8.90 -7.39
C SER A 29 18.11 -8.86 -5.91
N PRO A 30 16.87 -8.46 -5.56
CA PRO A 30 15.79 -8.08 -6.47
C PRO A 30 15.78 -6.60 -6.88
N ASP A 31 15.25 -6.32 -8.05
CA ASP A 31 15.07 -4.97 -8.60
C ASP A 31 13.61 -4.51 -8.64
N LEU A 32 13.38 -3.21 -8.86
CA LEU A 32 12.02 -2.68 -8.91
C LEU A 32 11.26 -3.18 -10.13
N ALA A 33 11.89 -3.18 -11.29
CA ALA A 33 11.33 -3.76 -12.51
C ALA A 33 12.40 -4.57 -13.24
N GLY A 34 11.99 -5.61 -13.95
CA GLY A 34 12.91 -6.37 -14.77
C GLY A 34 12.42 -6.54 -16.20
N LEU A 35 13.38 -6.80 -17.08
CA LEU A 35 13.18 -6.95 -18.52
C LEU A 35 14.05 -8.07 -19.09
N ASN A 36 13.78 -8.45 -20.33
CA ASN A 36 14.65 -9.26 -21.16
C ASN A 36 14.75 -8.64 -22.57
N ALA A 37 15.30 -9.36 -23.55
CA ALA A 37 15.47 -8.87 -24.91
C ALA A 37 14.16 -8.66 -25.70
N ASP A 38 13.01 -9.13 -25.20
CA ASP A 38 11.70 -8.89 -25.80
C ASP A 38 11.22 -7.44 -25.50
N PRO A 39 10.76 -6.68 -26.50
CA PRO A 39 10.32 -5.29 -26.30
C PRO A 39 9.10 -5.12 -25.39
N ALA A 40 8.31 -6.17 -25.17
CA ALA A 40 7.15 -6.17 -24.28
C ALA A 40 7.45 -6.69 -22.86
N SER A 41 8.72 -6.97 -22.55
CA SER A 41 9.11 -7.70 -21.34
C SER A 41 9.15 -6.87 -20.04
N LEU A 42 9.13 -5.54 -20.12
CA LEU A 42 9.27 -4.68 -18.95
C LEU A 42 8.15 -4.97 -17.93
N THR A 43 8.53 -5.46 -16.78
CA THR A 43 7.61 -5.99 -15.77
C THR A 43 7.97 -5.49 -14.38
N GLY A 44 6.99 -4.92 -13.67
CA GLY A 44 7.16 -4.50 -12.29
C GLY A 44 7.17 -5.67 -11.31
N SER A 45 8.04 -5.63 -10.31
CA SER A 45 8.06 -6.61 -9.22
C SER A 45 6.92 -6.37 -8.21
N ALA A 46 6.79 -7.24 -7.20
CA ALA A 46 5.91 -6.99 -6.06
C ALA A 46 6.23 -5.63 -5.39
N SER A 47 7.52 -5.29 -5.29
CA SER A 47 7.98 -4.00 -4.78
C SER A 47 7.54 -2.83 -5.66
N TYR A 48 7.50 -2.99 -6.98
CA TYR A 48 6.98 -1.96 -7.89
C TYR A 48 5.52 -1.61 -7.58
N TYR A 49 4.68 -2.62 -7.44
CA TYR A 49 3.27 -2.39 -7.15
C TYR A 49 3.06 -1.71 -5.80
N VAL A 50 3.83 -2.10 -4.78
CA VAL A 50 3.78 -1.46 -3.46
C VAL A 50 4.28 -0.01 -3.53
N GLN A 51 5.36 0.28 -4.26
CA GLN A 51 5.84 1.65 -4.50
C GLN A 51 4.80 2.49 -5.25
N GLN A 52 4.19 1.94 -6.31
CA GLN A 52 3.13 2.60 -7.08
C GLN A 52 1.93 2.91 -6.18
N MET A 53 1.44 1.92 -5.41
CA MET A 53 0.35 2.07 -4.46
C MET A 53 0.60 3.23 -3.50
N PHE A 54 1.80 3.31 -2.92
CA PHE A 54 2.14 4.40 -1.99
C PHE A 54 2.29 5.75 -2.69
N SER A 55 2.83 5.77 -3.91
CA SER A 55 3.07 6.99 -4.68
C SER A 55 1.77 7.66 -5.14
N VAL A 56 0.78 6.88 -5.59
CA VAL A 56 -0.48 7.43 -6.14
C VAL A 56 -1.52 7.73 -5.06
N HIS A 57 -1.35 7.21 -3.84
CA HIS A 57 -2.20 7.50 -2.67
C HIS A 57 -1.44 8.37 -1.66
N ARG A 58 -0.88 9.50 -2.11
CA ARG A 58 -0.08 10.40 -1.27
C ARG A 58 -0.85 11.69 -0.98
N GLY A 59 -1.18 11.92 0.28
CA GLY A 59 -1.70 13.19 0.77
C GLY A 59 -0.61 14.20 1.09
N GLU A 60 -1.05 15.41 1.43
CA GLU A 60 -0.20 16.55 1.75
C GLU A 60 0.04 16.69 3.26
N THR A 61 -0.86 16.16 4.10
CA THR A 61 -0.79 16.29 5.56
C THR A 61 -0.78 14.93 6.23
N ILE A 62 0.25 14.62 7.03
CA ILE A 62 0.26 13.44 7.89
C ILE A 62 -0.72 13.63 9.04
N LEU A 63 -1.54 12.61 9.29
CA LEU A 63 -2.54 12.63 10.36
C LEU A 63 -2.08 11.78 11.55
N PRO A 64 -2.35 12.22 12.80
CA PRO A 64 -2.17 11.38 13.96
C PRO A 64 -3.15 10.20 13.91
N VAL A 65 -2.69 9.03 14.36
CA VAL A 65 -3.52 7.83 14.45
C VAL A 65 -3.46 7.30 15.87
N THR A 66 -4.63 7.22 16.52
CA THR A 66 -4.85 6.45 17.73
C THR A 66 -5.20 5.02 17.35
N SER A 67 -4.60 4.04 18.01
CA SER A 67 -4.93 2.62 17.84
C SER A 67 -5.16 2.00 19.21
N ASP A 68 -6.05 1.01 19.25
CA ASP A 68 -6.31 0.12 20.38
C ASP A 68 -5.19 -0.93 20.57
N VAL A 69 -4.29 -1.06 19.59
CA VAL A 69 -3.15 -1.98 19.61
C VAL A 69 -1.83 -1.26 19.33
N GLY A 70 -0.74 -1.88 19.77
CA GLY A 70 0.62 -1.46 19.41
C GLY A 70 1.01 -1.88 17.99
N PHE A 71 2.19 -1.45 17.54
CA PHE A 71 2.77 -1.98 16.32
C PHE A 71 3.14 -3.46 16.46
N GLY A 72 3.04 -4.19 15.34
CA GLY A 72 3.28 -5.62 15.28
C GLY A 72 1.99 -6.43 15.50
N PRO A 73 1.52 -7.22 14.51
CA PRO A 73 2.10 -7.43 13.17
C PRO A 73 1.78 -6.31 12.18
N LEU A 74 0.88 -5.38 12.53
CA LEU A 74 0.46 -4.29 11.67
C LEU A 74 1.31 -3.04 11.89
N TYR A 75 1.52 -2.33 10.79
CA TYR A 75 2.10 -1.00 10.75
C TYR A 75 1.24 -0.14 9.84
N TRP A 76 1.09 1.16 10.17
CA TRP A 76 0.20 2.04 9.42
C TRP A 76 0.67 3.48 9.35
N VAL A 77 0.15 4.22 8.39
CA VAL A 77 0.24 5.69 8.30
C VAL A 77 -1.08 6.22 7.74
N ALA A 78 -1.50 7.38 8.24
CA ALA A 78 -2.64 8.10 7.72
C ALA A 78 -2.20 9.48 7.21
N ASN A 79 -2.81 9.91 6.12
CA ASN A 79 -2.65 11.26 5.60
C ASN A 79 -3.89 11.71 4.86
N SER A 80 -4.00 13.01 4.64
CA SER A 80 -5.13 13.60 3.93
C SER A 80 -4.68 14.59 2.88
N THR A 81 -5.62 14.87 1.97
CA THR A 81 -5.53 15.95 1.01
C THR A 81 -6.31 17.17 1.44
N THR A 82 -5.97 18.32 0.87
CA THR A 82 -6.75 19.56 1.05
C THR A 82 -8.14 19.47 0.42
N THR A 83 -8.39 18.45 -0.41
CA THR A 83 -9.66 18.18 -1.10
C THR A 83 -10.56 17.18 -0.36
N GLY A 84 -10.25 16.84 0.89
CA GLY A 84 -11.10 15.95 1.69
C GLY A 84 -10.95 14.46 1.35
N VAL A 85 -9.78 14.05 0.83
CA VAL A 85 -9.45 12.63 0.65
C VAL A 85 -8.55 12.18 1.78
N TYR A 86 -8.88 11.06 2.41
CA TYR A 86 -8.13 10.45 3.50
C TYR A 86 -7.60 9.11 3.04
N TYR A 87 -6.29 8.90 3.20
CA TYR A 87 -5.62 7.64 2.93
C TYR A 87 -5.17 7.03 4.25
N VAL A 88 -5.53 5.77 4.49
CA VAL A 88 -4.92 4.96 5.55
C VAL A 88 -4.24 3.77 4.90
N LYS A 89 -2.91 3.75 5.01
CA LYS A 89 -2.05 2.70 4.44
C LYS A 89 -1.60 1.78 5.56
N ILE A 90 -1.81 0.48 5.38
CA ILE A 90 -1.53 -0.56 6.38
C ILE A 90 -0.70 -1.65 5.73
N ALA A 91 0.35 -2.09 6.41
CA ALA A 91 1.14 -3.26 6.04
C ALA A 91 1.10 -4.29 7.17
N ASN A 92 0.83 -5.54 6.80
CA ASN A 92 0.84 -6.68 7.70
C ASN A 92 2.11 -7.51 7.48
N TYR A 93 3.02 -7.47 8.45
CA TYR A 93 4.24 -8.28 8.45
C TYR A 93 4.03 -9.66 9.09
N GLY A 94 2.82 -9.94 9.57
CA GLY A 94 2.45 -11.20 10.17
C GLY A 94 2.02 -12.26 9.17
N THR A 95 1.94 -13.49 9.66
CA THR A 95 1.57 -14.69 8.89
C THR A 95 0.07 -14.97 8.90
N ALA A 96 -0.71 -14.16 9.61
CA ALA A 96 -2.17 -14.30 9.73
C ALA A 96 -2.86 -13.02 9.29
N THR A 97 -4.02 -13.18 8.64
CA THR A 97 -4.93 -12.09 8.31
C THR A 97 -5.35 -11.33 9.57
N GLN A 98 -5.34 -10.01 9.51
CA GLN A 98 -5.82 -9.13 10.57
C GLN A 98 -7.10 -8.44 10.13
N ASN A 99 -8.13 -8.44 10.98
CA ASN A 99 -9.34 -7.67 10.76
C ASN A 99 -9.15 -6.28 11.36
N VAL A 100 -9.36 -5.23 10.56
CA VAL A 100 -9.07 -3.85 10.95
C VAL A 100 -10.29 -2.98 10.67
N THR A 101 -10.64 -2.14 11.65
CA THR A 101 -11.61 -1.05 11.48
C THR A 101 -10.86 0.28 11.44
N VAL A 102 -11.10 1.05 10.39
CA VAL A 102 -10.57 2.42 10.26
C VAL A 102 -11.70 3.40 10.51
N ASP A 103 -11.54 4.28 11.49
CA ASP A 103 -12.40 5.43 11.74
C ASP A 103 -11.67 6.73 11.38
N VAL A 104 -12.41 7.67 10.78
CA VAL A 104 -11.92 9.01 10.45
C VAL A 104 -12.87 10.02 11.12
N PRO A 105 -12.62 10.37 12.39
CA PRO A 105 -13.47 11.28 13.13
C PRO A 105 -13.61 12.62 12.40
N GLY A 106 -14.84 13.12 12.30
CA GLY A 106 -15.11 14.40 11.64
C GLY A 106 -15.19 14.35 10.12
N ALA A 107 -15.08 13.16 9.50
CA ALA A 107 -15.34 12.95 8.07
C ALA A 107 -16.85 13.04 7.73
N THR A 108 -17.48 14.17 8.07
CA THR A 108 -18.90 14.45 7.83
C THR A 108 -19.14 14.47 6.32
N GLY A 109 -20.12 13.70 5.84
CA GLY A 109 -20.39 13.57 4.41
C GLY A 109 -19.60 12.46 3.71
N ALA A 110 -18.74 11.74 4.44
CA ALA A 110 -18.01 10.62 3.87
C ALA A 110 -18.94 9.57 3.25
N SER A 111 -18.59 9.12 2.05
CA SER A 111 -19.29 8.03 1.37
C SER A 111 -19.32 6.78 2.24
N SER A 112 -20.48 6.13 2.34
CA SER A 112 -20.59 4.82 3.00
C SER A 112 -19.81 3.72 2.26
N SER A 113 -19.45 3.95 0.99
CA SER A 113 -18.58 3.09 0.20
C SER A 113 -17.20 3.73 0.04
N ALA A 114 -16.19 3.14 0.68
CA ALA A 114 -14.79 3.56 0.56
C ALA A 114 -14.03 2.63 -0.40
N LYS A 115 -13.05 3.16 -1.13
CA LYS A 115 -12.20 2.37 -2.04
C LYS A 115 -11.13 1.67 -1.21
N LEU A 116 -10.89 0.38 -1.47
CA LEU A 116 -9.83 -0.41 -0.87
C LEU A 116 -8.93 -0.98 -1.97
N VAL A 117 -7.64 -0.64 -1.94
CA VAL A 117 -6.62 -1.26 -2.79
C VAL A 117 -5.77 -2.17 -1.92
N SER A 118 -5.74 -3.45 -2.26
CA SER A 118 -5.01 -4.47 -1.51
C SER A 118 -4.02 -5.20 -2.39
N PHE A 119 -2.89 -5.60 -1.84
CA PHE A 119 -1.88 -6.40 -2.52
C PHE A 119 -1.30 -7.41 -1.53
N THR A 120 -1.37 -8.69 -1.86
CA THR A 120 -0.97 -9.79 -0.99
C THR A 120 -0.64 -11.01 -1.84
N ASP A 121 0.27 -11.84 -1.36
CA ASP A 121 0.55 -13.14 -1.96
C ASP A 121 1.35 -14.06 -1.01
N PRO A 122 1.52 -15.37 -1.30
CA PRO A 122 2.46 -16.21 -0.57
C PRO A 122 3.89 -15.65 -0.60
N PRO A 123 4.69 -15.93 0.45
CA PRO A 123 6.06 -15.40 0.58
C PRO A 123 7.03 -15.90 -0.50
N THR A 124 6.68 -16.95 -1.24
CA THR A 124 7.50 -17.55 -2.31
C THR A 124 7.12 -17.10 -3.70
N ALA A 125 6.12 -16.22 -3.83
CA ALA A 125 5.64 -15.82 -5.13
C ALA A 125 6.55 -14.79 -5.78
N SER A 126 6.55 -14.75 -7.11
CA SER A 126 7.43 -13.91 -7.91
C SER A 126 6.77 -13.53 -9.22
N ILE A 127 7.15 -12.37 -9.74
CA ILE A 127 6.65 -11.83 -11.01
C ILE A 127 7.81 -11.89 -12.00
N TYR A 128 7.57 -12.47 -13.17
CA TYR A 128 8.58 -12.61 -14.22
C TYR A 128 8.16 -11.83 -15.47
N PRO A 129 9.12 -11.42 -16.32
CA PRO A 129 8.84 -10.79 -17.59
C PRO A 129 7.83 -11.59 -18.41
N LEU A 130 6.83 -10.89 -18.97
CA LEU A 130 5.74 -11.48 -19.77
C LEU A 130 4.81 -12.45 -19.00
N ASN A 131 5.01 -12.63 -17.69
CA ASN A 131 4.19 -13.50 -16.83
C ASN A 131 3.79 -12.77 -15.54
N VAL A 132 2.89 -11.80 -15.69
CA VAL A 132 2.39 -10.99 -14.57
C VAL A 132 1.15 -11.66 -13.98
N THR A 133 1.34 -12.43 -12.92
CA THR A 133 0.25 -13.13 -12.23
C THR A 133 -0.27 -12.39 -11.00
N LEU A 134 0.44 -11.35 -10.53
CA LEU A 134 0.20 -10.68 -9.25
C LEU A 134 0.11 -9.18 -9.43
N GLN A 135 -1.02 -8.60 -9.01
CA GLN A 135 -1.26 -7.16 -9.10
C GLN A 135 -2.15 -6.69 -7.94
N PRO A 136 -2.11 -5.40 -7.57
CA PRO A 136 -3.03 -4.83 -6.60
C PRO A 136 -4.49 -4.98 -7.05
N VAL A 137 -5.34 -5.43 -6.14
CA VAL A 137 -6.79 -5.57 -6.36
C VAL A 137 -7.50 -4.37 -5.76
N THR A 138 -8.33 -3.72 -6.58
CA THR A 138 -9.25 -2.66 -6.13
C THR A 138 -10.61 -3.25 -5.80
N SER A 139 -11.15 -2.89 -4.66
CA SER A 139 -12.48 -3.26 -4.17
C SER A 139 -13.12 -2.09 -3.43
N THR A 140 -14.34 -2.29 -2.92
CA THR A 140 -15.03 -1.33 -2.05
C THR A 140 -15.33 -1.95 -0.70
N VAL A 141 -15.21 -1.16 0.35
CA VAL A 141 -15.60 -1.52 1.72
C VAL A 141 -16.73 -0.62 2.17
N THR A 142 -17.78 -1.21 2.73
CA THR A 142 -18.91 -0.46 3.28
C THR A 142 -18.64 -0.10 4.74
N GLY A 143 -19.02 1.11 5.12
CA GLY A 143 -18.82 1.63 6.46
C GLY A 143 -19.50 2.99 6.63
N SER A 144 -19.10 3.73 7.65
CA SER A 144 -19.59 5.08 7.90
C SER A 144 -18.63 5.85 8.80
N ALA A 145 -18.73 7.18 8.82
CA ALA A 145 -17.98 8.01 9.76
C ALA A 145 -18.30 7.75 11.25
N ALA A 146 -19.40 7.04 11.57
CA ALA A 146 -19.77 6.71 12.95
C ALA A 146 -19.30 5.31 13.38
N GLY A 147 -19.24 4.36 12.43
CA GLY A 147 -18.88 2.96 12.70
C GLY A 147 -17.55 2.53 12.10
N GLY A 148 -16.86 3.41 11.38
CA GLY A 148 -15.68 3.11 10.60
C GLY A 148 -15.94 2.20 9.40
N TRP A 149 -14.85 1.83 8.73
CA TRP A 149 -14.81 0.87 7.62
C TRP A 149 -13.98 -0.33 8.04
N THR A 150 -14.59 -1.51 8.04
CA THR A 150 -13.95 -2.75 8.51
C THR A 150 -13.56 -3.64 7.34
N PHE A 151 -12.30 -4.04 7.27
CA PHE A 151 -11.76 -4.89 6.21
C PHE A 151 -10.64 -5.79 6.73
N ASN A 152 -10.27 -6.79 5.93
CA ASN A 152 -9.18 -7.70 6.22
C ASN A 152 -7.88 -7.23 5.55
N VAL A 153 -6.79 -7.22 6.31
CA VAL A 153 -5.43 -7.11 5.79
C VAL A 153 -4.81 -8.51 5.82
N ALA A 154 -4.68 -9.13 4.65
CA ALA A 154 -4.14 -10.48 4.52
C ALA A 154 -2.71 -10.60 5.09
N ALA A 155 -2.29 -11.83 5.41
CA ALA A 155 -0.92 -12.13 5.79
C ALA A 155 0.06 -11.67 4.70
N TYR A 156 1.19 -11.06 5.10
CA TYR A 156 2.15 -10.44 4.16
C TYR A 156 1.54 -9.39 3.21
N GLY A 157 0.37 -8.86 3.56
CA GLY A 157 -0.40 -7.96 2.70
C GLY A 157 -0.18 -6.48 2.99
N VAL A 158 -0.43 -5.67 1.98
CA VAL A 158 -0.55 -4.21 2.06
C VAL A 158 -1.97 -3.83 1.66
N ALA A 159 -2.59 -2.94 2.42
CA ALA A 159 -3.91 -2.39 2.14
C ALA A 159 -3.89 -0.86 2.24
N ILE A 160 -4.56 -0.20 1.30
CA ILE A 160 -4.80 1.24 1.33
C ILE A 160 -6.29 1.46 1.20
N ILE A 161 -6.90 2.02 2.23
CA ILE A 161 -8.27 2.51 2.17
C ILE A 161 -8.27 4.01 1.86
N THR A 162 -9.15 4.39 0.93
CA THR A 162 -9.40 5.78 0.52
C THR A 162 -10.83 6.16 0.89
N ILE A 163 -10.96 7.16 1.75
CA ILE A 163 -12.23 7.73 2.18
C ILE A 163 -12.31 9.17 1.65
N THR A 164 -13.45 9.53 1.07
CA THR A 164 -13.68 10.88 0.52
C THR A 164 -14.90 11.49 1.20
N THR A 165 -14.75 12.73 1.67
CA THR A 165 -15.81 13.60 2.21
C THR A 165 -16.26 14.62 1.19
#